data_AF-A0A972AE05-F1
#
_entry.id   AF-A0A972AE05-F1
#
_cell.length_a   1.000
_cell.length_b   1.000
_cell.length_c   1.000
_cell.angle_alpha   90.00
_cell.angle_beta   90.00
_cell.angle_gamma   90.00
#
_symmetry.space_group_name_H-M   'P 1'
#
loop_
_entity.id
_entity.type
_entity.pdbx_description
1 polymer ?
#
loop_
_entity_poly.entity_id
_entity_poly.type
_entity_poly.pdbx_seq_one_letter_code
_entity_poly.pdbx_strand_id
1 'polypeptide(L)'
;MKIKYLGTGASEGFPGLFCKCDVCERARKAGGKNLRTRAQALVDNKLLLDFGPDTNMHAVTGGFDAHNINTCLITHGHSDHLYLEEMHIRKKGFAYADADKNAPATLHMYASPKTSDIIRGYDEYESLEECGAL
;
A
#
# COMPACT_ATOMS: atom_id res chain seq x y z
N MET A 1 12.88 -8.14 14.50
CA MET A 1 12.51 -7.21 13.41
C MET A 1 12.86 -7.84 12.08
N LYS A 2 11.85 -8.07 11.23
CA LYS A 2 11.95 -8.60 9.88
C LYS A 2 11.34 -7.58 8.91
N ILE A 3 12.11 -7.18 7.91
CA ILE A 3 11.66 -6.25 6.87
C ILE A 3 11.49 -7.04 5.56
N LYS A 4 10.33 -6.93 4.94
CA LYS A 4 10.04 -7.48 3.61
C LYS A 4 9.86 -6.31 2.64
N TYR A 5 10.72 -6.21 1.64
CA TYR A 5 10.52 -5.29 0.52
C TYR A 5 9.50 -5.89 -0.43
N LEU A 6 8.36 -5.22 -0.58
CA LEU A 6 7.28 -5.64 -1.47
C LEU A 6 7.51 -5.07 -2.88
N GLY A 7 7.99 -3.83 -2.95
CA GLY A 7 8.46 -3.18 -4.17
C GLY A 7 9.66 -2.27 -3.90
N THR A 8 10.44 -2.00 -4.96
CA THR A 8 11.73 -1.28 -4.89
C THR A 8 11.97 -0.37 -6.09
N GLY A 9 10.93 -0.15 -6.90
CA GLY A 9 10.93 0.76 -8.05
C GLY A 9 10.55 2.18 -7.64
N ALA A 10 10.79 3.11 -8.57
CA ALA A 10 10.31 4.49 -8.47
C ALA A 10 8.79 4.58 -8.73
N SER A 11 8.24 5.79 -8.80
CA SER A 11 6.80 6.05 -8.96
C SER A 11 6.22 5.44 -10.25
N GLU A 12 7.03 5.37 -11.30
CA GLU A 12 6.69 4.77 -12.59
C GLU A 12 6.93 3.25 -12.64
N GLY A 13 7.48 2.66 -11.57
CA GLY A 13 7.96 1.29 -11.52
C GLY A 13 9.20 1.06 -12.40
N PHE A 14 9.63 -0.18 -12.51
CA PHE A 14 10.69 -0.55 -13.45
C PHE A 14 10.46 -1.97 -13.98
N PRO A 15 10.44 -2.19 -15.29
CA PRO A 15 10.52 -1.23 -16.41
C PRO A 15 9.39 -0.21 -16.42
N GLY A 16 9.68 1.04 -16.77
CA GLY A 16 8.66 2.09 -16.85
C GLY A 16 7.62 1.79 -17.94
N LEU A 17 6.34 2.03 -17.67
CA LEU A 17 5.20 1.59 -18.51
C LEU A 17 5.36 1.95 -20.00
N PHE A 18 5.75 3.20 -20.30
CA PHE A 18 5.91 3.69 -21.68
C PHE A 18 7.37 3.76 -22.15
N CYS A 19 8.33 3.26 -21.36
CA CYS A 19 9.76 3.38 -21.67
C CYS A 19 10.25 2.28 -22.62
N LYS A 20 10.98 2.66 -23.69
CA LYS A 20 11.56 1.73 -24.67
C LYS A 20 13.09 1.69 -24.69
N CYS A 21 13.75 2.24 -23.66
CA CYS A 21 15.20 2.17 -23.58
C CYS A 21 15.70 0.72 -23.44
N ASP A 22 16.95 0.48 -23.85
CA ASP A 22 17.56 -0.86 -23.84
C ASP A 22 17.54 -1.53 -22.47
N VAL A 23 17.63 -0.76 -21.39
CA VAL A 23 17.62 -1.31 -20.02
C VAL A 23 16.22 -1.81 -19.64
N CYS A 24 15.18 -1.04 -19.95
CA CYS A 24 13.79 -1.43 -19.72
C CYS A 24 13.41 -2.65 -20.56
N GLU A 25 13.77 -2.67 -21.85
CA GLU A 25 13.48 -3.80 -22.73
C GLU A 25 14.19 -5.08 -22.29
N ARG A 26 15.46 -5.00 -21.86
CA ARG A 26 16.17 -6.15 -21.28
C ARG A 26 15.51 -6.65 -20.00
N ALA A 27 15.10 -5.74 -19.11
CA ALA A 27 14.43 -6.11 -17.87
C ALA A 27 13.06 -6.76 -18.10
N ARG A 28 12.26 -6.28 -19.08
CA ARG A 28 11.00 -6.95 -19.50
C ARG A 28 11.24 -8.38 -19.95
N LYS A 29 12.23 -8.59 -20.82
CA LYS A 29 12.59 -9.92 -21.33
C LYS A 29 13.09 -10.85 -20.24
N ALA A 30 13.88 -10.33 -19.30
CA ALA A 30 14.46 -11.12 -18.22
C ALA A 30 13.44 -11.47 -17.12
N GLY A 31 12.43 -10.62 -16.89
CA GLY A 31 11.41 -10.84 -15.86
C GLY A 31 11.99 -10.99 -14.45
N GLY A 32 11.22 -11.64 -13.57
CA GLY A 32 11.63 -11.95 -12.20
C GLY A 32 12.09 -10.71 -11.42
N LYS A 33 13.27 -10.79 -10.78
CA LYS A 33 13.87 -9.71 -9.99
C LYS A 33 14.18 -8.41 -10.76
N ASN A 34 14.07 -8.44 -12.08
CA ASN A 34 14.27 -7.26 -12.92
C ASN A 34 12.99 -6.42 -13.06
N LEU A 35 11.85 -6.96 -12.62
CA LEU A 35 10.59 -6.23 -12.49
C LEU A 35 10.50 -5.71 -11.06
N ARG A 36 10.30 -4.40 -10.91
CA ARG A 36 10.20 -3.71 -9.63
C ARG A 36 8.95 -2.84 -9.65
N THR A 37 7.99 -3.23 -8.83
CA THR A 37 6.82 -2.44 -8.46
C THR A 37 7.23 -1.26 -7.56
N ARG A 38 6.31 -0.32 -7.35
CA ARG A 38 6.52 0.90 -6.55
C ARG A 38 6.97 0.57 -5.14
N ALA A 39 7.77 1.46 -4.56
CA ALA A 39 8.34 1.26 -3.23
C ALA A 39 7.26 0.98 -2.18
N GLN A 40 7.38 -0.17 -1.52
CA GLN A 40 6.54 -0.54 -0.38
C GLN A 40 7.28 -1.57 0.46
N ALA A 41 7.12 -1.53 1.77
CA ALA A 41 7.71 -2.51 2.66
C ALA A 41 6.76 -2.90 3.80
N LEU A 42 7.00 -4.10 4.33
CA LEU A 42 6.24 -4.67 5.42
C LEU A 42 7.18 -5.07 6.54
N VAL A 43 6.94 -4.54 7.73
CA VAL A 43 7.72 -4.84 8.95
C VAL A 43 6.94 -5.80 9.82
N ASP A 44 7.57 -6.94 10.14
CA ASP A 44 7.05 -7.98 11.03
C ASP A 44 5.62 -8.47 10.70
N ASN A 45 5.22 -8.38 9.42
CA ASN A 45 3.88 -8.69 8.91
C ASN A 45 2.74 -7.90 9.61
N LYS A 46 3.02 -6.69 10.12
CA LYS A 46 2.06 -5.89 10.89
C LYS A 46 2.02 -4.42 10.49
N LEU A 47 3.18 -3.84 10.23
CA LEU A 47 3.33 -2.44 9.84
C LEU A 47 3.61 -2.34 8.35
N LEU A 48 2.66 -1.80 7.60
CA LEU A 48 2.84 -1.50 6.19
C LEU A 48 3.42 -0.08 6.06
N LEU A 49 4.50 0.05 5.29
CA LEU A 49 5.05 1.34 4.89
C LEU A 49 4.48 1.69 3.53
N ASP A 50 3.72 2.78 3.49
CA ASP A 50 2.95 3.28 2.35
C ASP A 50 1.78 2.38 1.90
N PHE A 51 0.74 2.99 1.33
CA PHE A 51 -0.39 2.29 0.72
C PHE A 51 -0.54 2.79 -0.72
N GLY A 52 0.36 2.33 -1.59
CA GLY A 52 0.38 2.71 -2.99
C GLY A 52 -0.53 1.83 -3.88
N PRO A 53 -0.60 2.11 -5.19
CA PRO A 53 -1.47 1.40 -6.13
C PRO A 53 -1.12 -0.08 -6.32
N ASP A 54 0.11 -0.47 -5.97
CA ASP A 54 0.58 -1.85 -6.08
C ASP A 54 0.23 -2.70 -4.82
N THR A 55 -0.41 -2.12 -3.80
CA THR A 55 -0.67 -2.81 -2.51
C THR A 55 -1.48 -4.08 -2.68
N ASN A 56 -2.54 -4.06 -3.50
CA ASN A 56 -3.31 -5.26 -3.80
C ASN A 56 -2.44 -6.36 -4.44
N MET A 57 -1.66 -6.00 -5.46
CA MET A 57 -0.73 -6.92 -6.12
C MET A 57 0.32 -7.48 -5.14
N HIS A 58 0.83 -6.65 -4.24
CA HIS A 58 1.77 -7.09 -3.21
C HIS A 58 1.13 -8.02 -2.19
N ALA A 59 -0.14 -7.84 -1.82
CA ALA A 59 -0.85 -8.77 -0.95
C ALA A 59 -1.03 -10.13 -1.62
N VAL A 60 -1.47 -10.13 -2.89
CA VAL A 60 -1.70 -11.35 -3.68
C VAL A 60 -0.42 -12.12 -3.93
N THR A 61 0.68 -11.44 -4.26
CA THR A 61 1.94 -12.10 -4.68
C THR A 61 2.98 -12.20 -3.56
N GLY A 62 2.94 -11.32 -2.56
CA GLY A 62 3.90 -11.22 -1.48
C GLY A 62 3.59 -12.09 -0.26
N GLY A 63 2.46 -12.81 -0.28
CA GLY A 63 2.08 -13.78 0.75
C GLY A 63 1.92 -13.14 2.13
N PHE A 64 1.26 -11.99 2.20
CA PHE A 64 0.81 -11.41 3.47
C PHE A 64 -0.70 -11.26 3.45
N ASP A 65 -1.31 -11.47 4.61
CA ASP A 65 -2.74 -11.28 4.79
C ASP A 65 -3.01 -9.81 5.13
N ALA A 66 -3.58 -9.08 4.19
CA ALA A 66 -3.93 -7.68 4.36
C ALA A 66 -4.96 -7.45 5.49
N HIS A 67 -5.76 -8.47 5.84
CA HIS A 67 -6.68 -8.39 6.97
C HIS A 67 -5.96 -8.24 8.33
N ASN A 68 -4.73 -8.78 8.44
CA ASN A 68 -3.92 -8.71 9.66
C ASN A 68 -3.08 -7.43 9.77
N ILE A 69 -3.11 -6.57 8.74
CA ILE A 69 -2.43 -5.28 8.76
C ILE A 69 -3.36 -4.25 9.39
N ASN A 70 -3.00 -3.79 10.58
CA ASN A 70 -3.77 -2.78 11.33
C ASN A 70 -3.07 -1.43 11.39
N THR A 71 -1.82 -1.33 10.88
CA THR A 71 -1.04 -0.10 10.93
C THR A 71 -0.38 0.18 9.59
N CYS A 72 -0.62 1.38 9.06
CA CYS A 72 0.09 1.94 7.92
C CYS A 72 0.85 3.20 8.35
N LEU A 73 2.13 3.28 7.99
CA LEU A 73 2.89 4.52 8.06
C LEU A 73 3.05 5.06 6.64
N ILE A 74 2.41 6.20 6.36
CA ILE A 74 2.46 6.87 5.07
C ILE A 74 3.58 7.90 5.10
N THR A 75 4.55 7.74 4.22
CA THR A 75 5.73 8.61 4.16
C THR A 75 5.36 10.01 3.64
N HIS A 76 4.58 10.09 2.57
CA HIS A 76 4.07 11.33 1.98
C HIS A 76 2.89 11.07 1.04
N GLY A 77 2.22 12.15 0.59
CA GLY A 77 0.96 12.07 -0.15
C GLY A 77 1.07 11.97 -1.68
N HIS A 78 2.19 11.50 -2.24
CA HIS A 78 2.25 11.22 -3.68
C HIS A 78 1.50 9.92 -4.01
N SER A 79 0.94 9.84 -5.21
CA SER A 79 0.03 8.76 -5.60
C SER A 79 0.67 7.37 -5.66
N ASP A 80 2.00 7.29 -5.79
CA ASP A 80 2.75 6.04 -5.72
C ASP A 80 2.96 5.52 -4.29
N HIS A 81 2.72 6.37 -3.28
CA HIS A 81 2.81 6.04 -1.85
C HIS A 81 1.45 6.06 -1.13
N LEU A 82 0.48 6.81 -1.66
CA LEU A 82 -0.85 6.95 -1.09
C LEU A 82 -1.91 6.90 -2.19
N TYR A 83 -2.66 5.79 -2.22
CA TYR A 83 -3.77 5.55 -3.14
C TYR A 83 -5.05 5.29 -2.35
N LEU A 84 -5.76 6.37 -2.04
CA LEU A 84 -6.96 6.35 -1.17
C LEU A 84 -8.17 5.74 -1.86
N GLU A 85 -8.18 5.73 -3.18
CA GLU A 85 -9.22 5.14 -4.01
C GLU A 85 -9.42 3.66 -3.68
N GLU A 86 -8.39 2.91 -3.25
CA GLU A 86 -8.55 1.50 -2.88
C GLU A 86 -9.14 1.29 -1.49
N MET A 87 -9.19 2.30 -0.62
CA MET A 87 -9.61 2.12 0.78
C MET A 87 -11.08 1.68 0.92
N HIS A 88 -11.91 1.87 -0.12
CA HIS A 88 -13.36 1.62 -0.03
C HIS A 88 -13.64 0.12 -0.01
N ILE A 89 -12.71 -0.69 -0.52
CA ILE A 89 -12.82 -2.15 -0.56
C ILE A 89 -12.74 -2.78 0.83
N ARG A 90 -12.35 -2.01 1.87
CA ARG A 90 -12.39 -2.43 3.28
C ARG A 90 -13.79 -2.33 3.89
N LYS A 91 -14.72 -1.62 3.25
CA LYS A 91 -16.07 -1.39 3.77
C LYS A 91 -16.91 -2.67 3.73
N LYS A 92 -17.93 -2.73 4.60
CA LYS A 92 -18.95 -3.79 4.60
C LYS A 92 -19.58 -3.90 3.21
N GLY A 93 -19.65 -5.13 2.68
CA GLY A 93 -20.16 -5.41 1.33
C GLY A 93 -19.05 -5.65 0.30
N PHE A 94 -17.85 -5.12 0.52
CA PHE A 94 -16.67 -5.40 -0.30
C PHE A 94 -15.73 -6.42 0.36
N ALA A 95 -15.63 -6.38 1.69
CA ALA A 95 -14.88 -7.35 2.47
C ALA A 95 -15.77 -8.02 3.53
N TYR A 96 -15.63 -9.36 3.63
CA TYR A 96 -16.10 -10.10 4.79
C TYR A 96 -14.95 -10.16 5.80
N ALA A 97 -15.19 -9.63 6.99
CA ALA A 97 -14.42 -10.01 8.15
C ALA A 97 -15.22 -11.10 8.88
N ASP A 98 -14.58 -12.23 9.18
CA ASP A 98 -15.21 -13.38 9.84
C ASP A 98 -16.03 -12.87 11.05
N ALA A 99 -17.33 -13.21 11.11
CA ALA A 99 -18.22 -12.76 12.17
C ALA A 99 -17.78 -13.21 13.58
N ASP A 100 -16.95 -14.27 13.65
CA ASP A 100 -16.31 -14.78 14.87
C ASP A 100 -14.87 -14.28 15.08
N LYS A 101 -14.31 -13.51 14.13
CA LYS A 101 -12.95 -12.94 14.19
C LYS A 101 -12.95 -11.44 13.90
N ASN A 102 -13.80 -10.71 14.62
CA ASN A 102 -13.87 -9.24 14.64
C ASN A 102 -14.11 -8.58 13.26
N ALA A 103 -14.76 -7.42 13.26
CA ALA A 103 -14.78 -6.54 12.09
C ALA A 103 -13.34 -6.30 11.57
N PRO A 104 -13.14 -5.87 10.30
CA PRO A 104 -11.79 -5.57 9.82
C PRO A 104 -11.13 -4.65 10.84
N ALA A 105 -9.98 -5.05 11.39
CA ALA A 105 -9.32 -4.27 12.42
C ALA A 105 -9.18 -2.83 11.93
N THR A 106 -9.48 -1.85 12.78
CA THR A 106 -9.27 -0.43 12.47
C THR A 106 -7.86 -0.28 11.88
N LEU A 107 -7.79 0.35 10.69
CA LEU A 107 -6.50 0.61 10.06
C LEU A 107 -6.02 1.97 10.56
N HIS A 108 -5.05 1.95 11.46
CA HIS A 108 -4.39 3.14 11.95
C HIS A 108 -3.41 3.65 10.89
N MET A 109 -3.66 4.86 10.39
CA MET A 109 -2.75 5.55 9.47
C MET A 109 -1.96 6.61 10.21
N TYR A 110 -0.63 6.50 10.18
CA TYR A 110 0.28 7.52 10.68
C TYR A 110 0.91 8.24 9.50
N ALA A 111 0.92 9.57 9.54
CA ALA A 111 1.50 10.38 8.48
C ALA A 111 1.89 11.77 9.02
N SER A 112 2.67 12.53 8.23
CA SER A 112 2.90 13.95 8.52
C SER A 112 1.56 14.73 8.54
N PRO A 113 1.49 15.93 9.16
CA PRO A 113 0.27 16.75 9.15
C PRO A 113 -0.27 17.00 7.74
N LYS A 114 0.60 17.39 6.80
CA LYS A 114 0.23 17.63 5.40
C LYS A 114 -0.39 16.41 4.73
N THR A 115 0.16 15.23 4.96
CA THR A 115 -0.38 13.99 4.39
C THR A 115 -1.66 13.57 5.10
N SER A 116 -1.76 13.79 6.41
CA SER A 116 -2.99 13.53 7.17
C SER A 116 -4.15 14.40 6.68
N ASP A 117 -3.89 15.65 6.28
CA ASP A 117 -4.91 16.52 5.70
C ASP A 117 -5.44 15.98 4.35
N ILE A 118 -4.57 15.37 3.54
CA ILE A 118 -4.97 14.68 2.30
C ILE A 118 -5.86 13.47 2.62
N ILE A 119 -5.47 12.65 3.61
CA ILE A 119 -6.23 11.47 4.03
C ILE A 119 -7.61 11.87 4.56
N ARG A 120 -7.68 12.89 5.43
CA ARG A 120 -8.92 13.38 6.03
C ARG A 120 -9.81 14.13 5.05
N GLY A 121 -9.22 14.81 4.06
CA GLY A 121 -9.95 15.54 3.01
C GLY A 121 -10.54 14.62 1.94
N TYR A 122 -10.29 13.32 1.99
CA TYR A 122 -10.88 12.36 1.08
C TYR A 122 -12.28 11.97 1.59
N ASP A 123 -13.29 12.67 1.08
CA ASP A 123 -14.71 12.70 1.51
C ASP A 123 -15.46 11.34 1.52
N GLU A 124 -14.80 10.22 1.23
CA GLU A 124 -15.42 8.90 1.25
C GLU A 124 -15.25 8.10 2.56
N TYR A 125 -14.61 8.65 3.61
CA TYR A 125 -14.29 7.88 4.84
C TYR A 125 -14.83 8.48 6.14
N GLU A 126 -16.07 8.15 6.49
CA GLU A 126 -16.57 8.22 7.88
C GLU A 126 -15.99 7.12 8.81
N SER A 127 -15.04 6.29 8.34
CA SER A 127 -14.53 5.10 9.10
C SER A 127 -13.03 5.12 9.42
N LEU A 128 -12.33 6.21 9.10
CA LEU A 128 -10.95 6.42 9.53
C LEU A 128 -10.95 7.20 10.85
N GLU A 129 -11.30 6.53 11.94
CA GLU A 129 -11.13 7.12 13.28
C GLU A 129 -9.63 7.30 13.57
N GLU A 130 -9.28 8.57 13.81
CA GLU A 130 -8.03 9.09 14.36
C GLU A 130 -6.73 8.62 13.68
N CYS A 131 -6.36 9.32 12.60
CA CYS A 131 -4.94 9.61 12.37
C CYS A 131 -4.40 10.36 13.60
N GLY A 132 -3.78 9.63 14.53
CA GLY A 132 -3.05 10.21 15.65
C GLY A 132 -1.94 11.10 15.12
N ALA A 133 -2.09 12.41 15.30
CA ALA A 133 -0.99 13.33 15.11
C ALA A 133 0.07 13.02 16.18
N LEU A 134 1.31 12.78 15.75
CA LEU A 134 2.48 12.83 16.63
C LEU A 134 2.78 14.29 17.00
#